data_AF-A0AAD9ZDR5-F1
#
_entry.id   AF-A0AAD9ZDR5-F1
#
_cell.length_a   1.000
_cell.length_b   1.000
_cell.length_c   1.000
_cell.angle_alpha   90.00
_cell.angle_beta   90.00
_cell.angle_gamma   90.00
#
_symmetry.space_group_name_H-M   'P 1'
#
loop_
_entity.id
_entity.type
_entity.pdbx_description
1 polymer ?
#
loop_
_entity_poly.entity_id
_entity_poly.type
_entity_poly.pdbx_seq_one_letter_code
_entity_poly.pdbx_strand_id
1 'polypeptide(L)'
;MVGSQPDHDARIQDVLSWKRSKHTWRLGSGGVDNKLDRKFIPKSTLEKAFKEPGKVEGLLEALFGNGNGSDPLPDADYIRNRYLRPFVILLCIGQGHMIYHFVEHESLQDRHLPFRAEPEGFPSSTTCDLWASFNEKQWCFCATALEYNMSFHLGKDEILPIIHKERLGEGGSAVTHKIIVHEDYDSLDPPGSCGSVSNNDHHVFVVKTYRTADAKTYYETERNAFKNLKKAGRPPPNIIGFYGSFVRGENFNIILEYADLGSLEDFMRRVQPPSSIEDTILFWDNFFNVTHGLVTIHNTKEGNPKEPQILLG
;
A
#
# COMPACT_ATOMS: atom_id res chain seq x y z
N MET A 1 37.10 -10.98 13.60
CA MET A 1 36.74 -11.19 12.19
C MET A 1 35.33 -11.74 12.18
N VAL A 2 34.34 -10.94 11.78
CA VAL A 2 32.98 -11.46 11.60
C VAL A 2 32.99 -12.26 10.30
N GLY A 3 32.65 -13.55 10.38
CA GLY A 3 32.68 -14.46 9.24
C GLY A 3 31.61 -14.11 8.20
N SER A 4 31.82 -14.55 6.96
CA SER A 4 30.77 -14.53 5.93
C SER A 4 29.56 -15.36 6.41
N GLN A 5 28.35 -14.96 6.01
CA GLN A 5 27.12 -15.69 6.35
C GLN A 5 27.25 -17.16 5.93
N PRO A 6 27.06 -18.14 6.83
CA PRO A 6 27.19 -19.55 6.50
C PRO A 6 25.93 -20.01 5.76
N ASP A 7 25.83 -19.66 4.48
CA ASP A 7 24.67 -19.99 3.64
C ASP A 7 24.42 -21.50 3.54
N HIS A 8 25.36 -22.36 3.92
CA HIS A 8 25.14 -23.82 3.99
C HIS A 8 24.42 -24.28 5.26
N ASP A 9 24.28 -23.44 6.30
CA ASP A 9 23.57 -23.79 7.53
C ASP A 9 22.08 -24.05 7.23
N ALA A 10 21.55 -25.15 7.75
CA ALA A 10 20.18 -25.58 7.49
C ALA A 10 19.13 -24.53 7.91
N ARG A 11 19.41 -23.76 8.97
CA ARG A 11 18.49 -22.72 9.49
C ARG A 11 18.44 -21.52 8.55
N ILE A 12 19.57 -21.13 7.99
CA ILE A 12 19.66 -20.06 6.98
C ILE A 12 19.01 -20.53 5.67
N GLN A 13 19.28 -21.78 5.27
CA GLN A 13 18.62 -22.37 4.10
C GLN A 13 17.10 -22.49 4.25
N ASP A 14 16.58 -22.77 5.44
CA ASP A 14 15.14 -22.76 5.72
C ASP A 14 14.53 -21.39 5.33
N VAL A 15 15.11 -20.29 5.82
CA VAL A 15 14.65 -18.92 5.51
C VAL A 15 14.75 -18.62 4.01
N LEU A 16 15.89 -18.97 3.38
CA LEU A 16 16.10 -18.73 1.95
C LEU A 16 15.14 -19.58 1.10
N SER A 17 14.80 -20.79 1.54
CA SER A 17 13.83 -21.67 0.87
C SER A 17 12.39 -21.19 1.05
N TRP A 18 12.03 -20.76 2.27
CA TRP A 18 10.74 -20.14 2.58
C TRP A 18 10.50 -18.92 1.68
N LYS A 19 11.50 -18.06 1.53
CA LYS A 19 11.46 -16.94 0.60
C LYS A 19 11.26 -17.39 -0.85
N ARG A 20 11.80 -18.53 -1.29
CA ARG A 20 11.59 -19.03 -2.67
C ARG A 20 10.21 -19.64 -2.88
N SER A 21 9.46 -19.94 -1.82
CA SER A 21 8.11 -20.49 -1.92
C SER A 21 7.15 -19.52 -2.62
N LYS A 22 6.34 -20.04 -3.54
CA LYS A 22 5.35 -19.26 -4.29
C LYS A 22 4.30 -18.59 -3.38
N HIS A 23 4.02 -19.17 -2.22
CA HIS A 23 2.97 -18.71 -1.29
C HIS A 23 3.40 -17.50 -0.45
N THR A 24 4.71 -17.25 -0.37
CA THR A 24 5.30 -16.15 0.41
C THR A 24 5.12 -14.80 -0.27
N TRP A 25 4.99 -14.80 -1.60
CA TRP A 25 4.92 -13.58 -2.39
C TRP A 25 3.48 -13.21 -2.71
N ARG A 26 3.27 -11.90 -2.83
CA ARG A 26 2.12 -11.31 -3.52
C ARG A 26 2.62 -10.49 -4.69
N LEU A 27 1.81 -10.43 -5.73
CA LEU A 27 2.07 -9.54 -6.86
C LEU A 27 1.44 -8.20 -6.51
N GLY A 28 2.28 -7.17 -6.36
CA GLY A 28 1.85 -5.80 -6.16
C GLY A 28 2.02 -5.01 -7.45
N SER A 29 1.18 -4.01 -7.64
CA SER A 29 1.28 -3.11 -8.76
C SER A 29 2.51 -2.19 -8.64
N GLY A 30 3.45 -2.32 -9.57
CA GLY A 30 4.55 -1.35 -9.71
C GLY A 30 4.20 -0.18 -10.61
N GLY A 31 2.93 -0.02 -10.99
CA GLY A 31 2.49 1.12 -11.80
C GLY A 31 1.14 0.91 -12.46
N VAL A 32 0.79 1.81 -13.38
CA VAL A 32 -0.56 1.79 -13.96
C VAL A 32 -0.74 0.64 -14.95
N ASP A 33 0.34 0.08 -15.50
CA ASP A 33 0.28 -1.10 -16.36
C ASP A 33 0.86 -2.32 -15.62
N ASN A 34 0.23 -3.50 -15.77
CA ASN A 34 0.66 -4.77 -15.16
C ASN A 34 2.09 -5.21 -15.57
N LYS A 35 2.71 -4.51 -16.53
CA LYS A 35 4.10 -4.73 -16.96
C LYS A 35 5.14 -4.39 -15.88
N LEU A 36 4.77 -3.58 -14.89
CA LEU A 36 5.65 -3.19 -13.79
C LEU A 36 5.36 -3.97 -12.52
N ASP A 37 4.55 -5.03 -12.56
CA ASP A 37 4.20 -5.76 -11.35
C ASP A 37 5.43 -6.29 -10.62
N ARG A 38 5.53 -5.95 -9.34
CA ARG A 38 6.65 -6.32 -8.47
C ARG A 38 6.15 -7.22 -7.38
N LYS A 39 6.95 -8.24 -7.03
CA LYS A 39 6.62 -9.12 -5.93
C LYS A 39 7.02 -8.49 -4.60
N PHE A 40 6.15 -8.59 -3.61
CA PHE A 40 6.45 -8.23 -2.23
C PHE A 40 6.01 -9.35 -1.28
N ILE A 41 6.53 -9.31 -0.06
CA ILE A 41 6.18 -10.21 1.04
C ILE A 41 5.33 -9.41 2.02
N PRO A 42 4.07 -9.80 2.25
CA PRO A 42 3.22 -9.11 3.22
C PRO A 42 3.80 -9.15 4.63
N LYS A 43 3.57 -8.09 5.39
CA LYS A 43 4.06 -7.94 6.77
C LYS A 43 3.58 -9.10 7.65
N SER A 44 2.31 -9.46 7.60
CA SER A 44 1.72 -10.55 8.38
C SER A 44 2.31 -11.91 7.99
N THR A 45 2.64 -12.10 6.70
CA THR A 45 3.29 -13.32 6.20
C THR A 45 4.70 -13.45 6.76
N LEU A 46 5.47 -12.35 6.80
CA LEU A 46 6.79 -12.31 7.41
C LEU A 46 6.72 -12.57 8.92
N GLU A 47 5.88 -11.83 9.63
CA GLU A 47 5.71 -11.97 11.08
C GLU A 47 5.31 -13.39 11.47
N LYS A 48 4.35 -13.99 10.74
CA LYS A 48 3.94 -15.38 10.97
C LYS A 48 5.08 -16.37 10.77
N ALA A 49 5.90 -16.19 9.74
CA ALA A 49 7.01 -17.09 9.43
C ALA A 49 8.14 -17.06 10.49
N PHE A 50 8.25 -15.97 11.25
CA PHE A 50 9.26 -15.76 12.29
C PHE A 50 8.66 -15.71 13.71
N LYS A 51 7.39 -16.08 13.86
CA LYS A 51 6.68 -16.14 15.14
C LYS A 51 7.08 -17.34 15.99
N GLU A 52 7.58 -18.41 15.37
CA GLU A 52 7.98 -19.63 16.07
C GLU A 52 9.09 -19.34 17.11
N PRO A 53 8.88 -19.71 18.39
CA PRO A 53 9.91 -19.56 19.41
C PRO A 53 11.20 -20.29 19.01
N GLY A 54 12.35 -19.66 19.22
CA GLY A 54 13.66 -20.25 18.90
C GLY A 54 14.10 -20.05 17.45
N LYS A 55 13.24 -19.56 16.55
CA LYS A 55 13.62 -19.39 15.13
C LYS A 55 14.67 -18.29 14.93
N VAL A 56 14.50 -17.15 15.58
CA VAL A 56 15.45 -16.02 15.49
C VAL A 56 16.74 -16.37 16.24
N GLU A 57 16.61 -16.98 17.41
CA GLU A 57 17.68 -17.49 18.25
C GLU A 57 18.56 -18.46 17.46
N GLY A 58 17.96 -19.46 16.81
CA GLY A 58 18.69 -20.42 15.98
C GLY A 58 19.40 -19.76 14.80
N LEU A 59 18.84 -18.70 14.20
CA LEU A 59 19.52 -17.94 13.15
C LEU A 59 20.72 -17.16 13.70
N LEU A 60 20.60 -16.56 14.88
CA LEU A 60 21.71 -15.86 15.53
C LEU A 60 22.83 -16.84 15.91
N GLU A 61 22.47 -18.01 16.45
CA GLU A 61 23.43 -19.10 16.69
C GLU A 61 24.13 -19.57 15.41
N ALA A 62 23.41 -19.64 14.27
CA ALA A 62 24.02 -19.97 12.99
C ALA A 62 25.04 -18.92 12.54
N LEU A 63 24.71 -17.64 12.73
CA LEU A 63 25.52 -16.51 12.30
C LEU A 63 26.75 -16.30 13.19
N PHE A 64 26.64 -16.54 14.50
CA PHE A 64 27.63 -16.12 15.48
C PHE A 64 28.20 -17.27 16.35
N GLY A 65 27.50 -18.41 16.46
CA GLY A 65 27.83 -19.49 17.40
C GLY A 65 29.11 -20.27 17.09
N ASN A 66 29.69 -20.12 15.89
CA ASN A 66 30.95 -20.74 15.50
C ASN A 66 32.19 -19.90 15.82
N GLY A 67 32.01 -18.69 16.39
CA GLY A 67 33.12 -17.82 16.78
C GLY A 67 33.54 -18.09 18.23
N ASN A 68 34.85 -18.25 18.48
CA ASN A 68 35.46 -18.24 19.83
C ASN A 68 35.34 -16.88 20.56
N GLY A 69 34.40 -16.02 20.17
CA GLY A 69 34.21 -14.68 20.69
C GLY A 69 33.29 -14.68 21.89
N SER A 70 33.72 -13.99 22.95
CA SER A 70 32.97 -13.75 24.20
C SER A 70 31.87 -12.69 24.07
N ASP A 71 31.58 -12.21 22.86
CA ASP A 71 30.58 -11.16 22.66
C ASP A 71 29.17 -11.73 22.82
N PRO A 72 28.29 -11.06 23.59
CA PRO A 72 26.93 -11.53 23.79
C PRO A 72 26.17 -11.53 22.46
N LEU A 73 25.41 -12.60 22.22
CA LEU A 73 24.50 -12.65 21.08
C LEU A 73 23.47 -11.50 21.19
N PRO A 74 23.08 -10.87 20.07
CA PRO A 74 21.96 -9.95 20.06
C PRO A 74 20.70 -10.60 20.65
N ASP A 75 19.89 -9.81 21.35
CA ASP A 75 18.62 -10.28 21.91
C ASP A 75 17.64 -10.63 20.75
N ALA A 76 17.25 -11.90 20.69
CA ALA A 76 16.37 -12.43 19.65
C ALA A 76 14.96 -11.85 19.72
N ASP A 77 14.41 -11.62 20.91
CA ASP A 77 13.10 -10.99 21.08
C ASP A 77 13.17 -9.52 20.66
N TYR A 78 14.28 -8.84 20.98
CA TYR A 78 14.49 -7.46 20.56
C TYR A 78 14.55 -7.34 19.02
N ILE A 79 15.30 -8.23 18.35
CA ILE A 79 15.35 -8.30 16.89
C ILE A 79 13.98 -8.62 16.30
N ARG A 80 13.29 -9.66 16.81
CA ARG A 80 11.97 -10.09 16.32
C ARG A 80 10.95 -8.95 16.35
N ASN A 81 11.01 -8.09 17.38
CA ASN A 81 10.04 -7.04 17.59
C ASN A 81 10.37 -5.71 16.91
N ARG A 82 11.65 -5.41 16.63
CA ARG A 82 12.07 -4.08 16.16
C ARG A 82 12.93 -4.06 14.89
N TYR A 83 13.54 -5.18 14.53
CA TYR A 83 14.51 -5.27 13.43
C TYR A 83 14.26 -6.48 12.53
N LEU A 84 13.07 -7.07 12.56
CA LEU A 84 12.76 -8.28 11.80
C LEU A 84 12.93 -8.05 10.29
N ARG A 85 12.42 -6.94 9.74
CA ARG A 85 12.54 -6.66 8.30
C ARG A 85 13.99 -6.38 7.89
N PRO A 86 14.74 -5.45 8.54
CA PRO A 86 16.16 -5.28 8.29
C PRO A 86 16.94 -6.60 8.40
N PHE A 87 16.69 -7.41 9.44
CA PHE A 87 17.37 -8.68 9.63
C PHE A 87 17.14 -9.65 8.46
N VAL A 88 15.89 -9.78 8.02
CA VAL A 88 15.55 -10.67 6.92
C VAL A 88 16.08 -10.15 5.58
N ILE A 89 16.13 -8.83 5.39
CA ILE A 89 16.79 -8.20 4.24
C ILE A 89 18.29 -8.54 4.24
N LEU A 90 18.97 -8.41 5.39
CA LEU A 90 20.38 -8.75 5.55
C LEU A 90 20.66 -10.23 5.25
N LEU A 91 19.85 -11.14 5.80
CA LEU A 91 19.91 -12.57 5.49
C LEU A 91 19.76 -12.83 3.98
N CYS A 92 18.86 -12.10 3.33
CA CYS A 92 18.57 -12.24 1.91
C CYS A 92 19.68 -11.78 0.98
N ILE A 93 20.59 -10.93 1.45
CA ILE A 93 21.74 -10.42 0.69
C ILE A 93 23.06 -11.05 1.17
N GLY A 94 23.00 -12.06 2.04
CA GLY A 94 24.19 -12.77 2.54
C GLY A 94 24.96 -12.03 3.64
N GLN A 95 24.32 -11.05 4.29
CA GLN A 95 24.95 -10.12 5.23
C GLN A 95 24.28 -10.15 6.60
N GLY A 96 23.65 -11.28 6.97
CA GLY A 96 22.89 -11.46 8.21
C GLY A 96 23.67 -11.09 9.48
N HIS A 97 24.99 -11.27 9.49
CA HIS A 97 25.87 -10.91 10.61
C HIS A 97 25.89 -9.40 10.92
N MET A 98 25.56 -8.55 9.94
CA MET A 98 25.47 -7.09 10.12
C MET A 98 24.32 -6.67 11.03
N ILE A 99 23.42 -7.59 11.42
CA ILE A 99 22.34 -7.30 12.37
C ILE A 99 22.86 -6.77 13.71
N TYR A 100 24.08 -7.18 14.11
CA TYR A 100 24.74 -6.68 15.31
C TYR A 100 24.93 -5.15 15.26
N HIS A 101 25.29 -4.59 14.11
CA HIS A 101 25.38 -3.13 13.93
C HIS A 101 24.01 -2.46 13.88
N PHE A 102 23.01 -3.13 13.29
CA PHE A 102 21.67 -2.56 13.19
C PHE A 102 21.03 -2.37 14.58
N VAL A 103 21.24 -3.30 15.51
CA VAL A 103 20.66 -3.19 16.86
C VAL A 103 21.28 -2.07 17.69
N GLU A 104 22.48 -1.60 17.35
CA GLU A 104 23.15 -0.45 17.98
C GLU A 104 22.54 0.91 17.56
N HIS A 105 21.76 0.94 16.48
CA HIS A 105 21.24 2.17 15.89
C HIS A 105 19.72 2.13 15.75
N GLU A 106 19.01 2.93 16.55
CA GLU A 106 17.54 3.01 16.46
C GLU A 106 17.03 3.47 15.09
N SER A 107 17.81 4.26 14.35
CA SER A 107 17.51 4.71 12.98
C SER A 107 17.36 3.55 11.99
N LEU A 108 17.90 2.37 12.33
CA LEU A 108 17.90 1.18 11.47
C LEU A 108 16.76 0.19 11.77
N GLN A 109 15.80 0.58 12.63
CA GLN A 109 14.63 -0.22 12.99
C GLN A 109 13.59 -0.34 11.86
N ASP A 110 12.73 -1.35 11.99
CA ASP A 110 11.55 -1.62 11.16
C ASP A 110 10.71 -0.36 10.89
N ARG A 111 10.47 0.48 11.90
CA ARG A 111 9.62 1.68 11.79
C ARG A 111 10.19 2.76 10.88
N HIS A 112 11.49 2.70 10.57
CA HIS A 112 12.18 3.65 9.71
C HIS A 112 12.35 3.15 8.27
N LEU A 113 12.03 1.89 7.99
CA LEU A 113 11.94 1.40 6.62
C LEU A 113 10.73 1.98 5.88
N PRO A 114 10.83 2.23 4.56
CA PRO A 114 12.02 2.04 3.72
C PRO A 114 13.01 3.21 3.86
N PHE A 115 14.31 2.90 3.78
CA PHE A 115 15.37 3.91 3.75
C PHE A 115 15.52 4.48 2.34
N ARG A 116 15.20 5.76 2.15
CA ARG A 116 15.30 6.41 0.83
C ARG A 116 16.69 6.93 0.49
N ALA A 117 17.53 7.09 1.51
CA ALA A 117 18.95 7.41 1.42
C ALA A 117 19.67 6.58 2.46
N GLU A 118 20.99 6.46 2.33
CA GLU A 118 21.82 5.75 3.30
C GLU A 118 21.63 6.39 4.68
N PRO A 119 21.05 5.68 5.66
CA PRO A 119 20.77 6.25 6.97
C PRO A 119 22.06 6.41 7.78
N GLU A 120 22.05 7.32 8.74
CA GLU A 120 23.15 7.47 9.69
C GLU A 120 23.32 6.19 10.52
N GLY A 121 24.57 5.75 10.67
CA GLY A 121 24.91 4.48 11.33
C GLY A 121 24.81 3.25 10.44
N PHE A 122 24.49 3.40 9.14
CA PHE A 122 24.50 2.26 8.23
C PHE A 122 25.93 1.69 8.11
N PRO A 123 26.13 0.38 8.29
CA PRO A 123 27.47 -0.19 8.31
C PRO A 123 28.11 -0.12 6.92
N SER A 124 29.36 0.36 6.86
CA SER A 124 30.15 0.27 5.63
C SER A 124 30.79 -1.11 5.53
N SER A 125 30.58 -1.80 4.42
CA SER A 125 31.30 -3.05 4.12
C SER A 125 32.52 -2.76 3.24
N THR A 126 33.66 -3.36 3.58
CA THR A 126 34.90 -3.24 2.79
C THR A 126 34.94 -4.14 1.57
N THR A 127 33.96 -5.06 1.44
CA THR A 127 33.99 -6.15 0.44
C THR A 127 32.87 -6.05 -0.60
N CYS A 128 31.83 -5.27 -0.34
CA CYS A 128 30.71 -5.07 -1.25
C CYS A 128 29.98 -3.77 -0.93
N ASP A 129 29.24 -3.24 -1.89
CA ASP A 129 28.31 -2.14 -1.67
C ASP A 129 27.06 -2.67 -0.95
N LEU A 130 27.17 -2.75 0.38
CA LEU A 130 26.12 -3.24 1.26
C LEU A 130 24.86 -2.37 1.13
N TRP A 131 25.05 -1.05 1.05
CA TRP A 131 23.95 -0.11 0.92
C TRP A 131 23.19 -0.33 -0.39
N ALA A 132 23.87 -0.40 -1.53
CA ALA A 132 23.19 -0.64 -2.82
C ALA A 132 22.39 -1.95 -2.80
N SER A 133 22.99 -3.03 -2.27
CA SER A 133 22.34 -4.34 -2.18
C SER A 133 21.12 -4.33 -1.24
N PHE A 134 21.24 -3.67 -0.09
CA PHE A 134 20.15 -3.51 0.87
C PHE A 134 19.02 -2.66 0.28
N ASN A 135 19.38 -1.53 -0.33
CA ASN A 135 18.44 -0.59 -0.92
C ASN A 135 17.68 -1.22 -2.11
N GLU A 136 18.33 -2.04 -2.92
CA GLU A 136 17.64 -2.81 -3.97
C GLU A 136 16.65 -3.81 -3.34
N LYS A 137 17.06 -4.48 -2.26
CA LYS A 137 16.30 -5.57 -1.65
C LYS A 137 15.11 -5.12 -0.80
N GLN A 138 15.22 -3.99 -0.09
CA GLN A 138 14.21 -3.58 0.90
C GLN A 138 12.80 -3.46 0.34
N TRP A 139 12.65 -3.10 -0.94
CA TRP A 139 11.35 -2.83 -1.54
C TRP A 139 10.43 -4.05 -1.53
N CYS A 140 10.97 -5.27 -1.61
CA CYS A 140 10.13 -6.46 -1.49
C CYS A 140 9.58 -6.73 -0.08
N PHE A 141 10.06 -6.03 0.94
CA PHE A 141 9.58 -6.11 2.32
C PHE A 141 8.89 -4.82 2.77
N CYS A 142 8.84 -3.81 1.90
CA CYS A 142 8.39 -2.46 2.20
C CYS A 142 7.39 -1.98 1.13
N ALA A 143 6.29 -2.72 0.95
CA ALA A 143 5.17 -2.22 0.17
C ALA A 143 4.55 -0.99 0.88
N THR A 144 4.10 -0.02 0.09
CA THR A 144 3.59 1.26 0.60
C THR A 144 2.16 1.10 1.12
N ALA A 145 1.96 1.30 2.42
CA ALA A 145 0.62 1.31 3.01
C ALA A 145 -0.25 2.40 2.38
N LEU A 146 -1.50 2.09 2.10
CA LEU A 146 -2.48 3.03 1.58
C LEU A 146 -3.35 3.56 2.72
N GLU A 147 -3.14 4.82 3.08
CA GLU A 147 -3.83 5.49 4.16
C GLU A 147 -4.89 6.46 3.64
N TYR A 148 -6.02 6.56 4.36
CA TYR A 148 -7.06 7.51 4.05
C TYR A 148 -6.52 8.95 4.00
N ASN A 149 -6.97 9.73 3.02
CA ASN A 149 -6.53 11.10 2.73
C ASN A 149 -5.06 11.26 2.32
N MET A 150 -4.35 10.18 2.00
CA MET A 150 -2.96 10.30 1.57
C MET A 150 -2.82 11.04 0.22
N SER A 151 -1.72 11.78 0.09
CA SER A 151 -1.32 12.46 -1.15
C SER A 151 0.20 12.44 -1.26
N PHE A 152 0.74 11.55 -2.10
CA PHE A 152 2.18 11.29 -2.12
C PHE A 152 2.72 11.00 -3.52
N HIS A 153 4.03 11.11 -3.66
CA HIS A 153 4.75 10.74 -4.87
C HIS A 153 5.44 9.40 -4.62
N LEU A 154 5.15 8.43 -5.48
CA LEU A 154 5.76 7.11 -5.46
C LEU A 154 7.07 7.12 -6.23
N GLY A 155 8.14 6.66 -5.59
CA GLY A 155 9.37 6.31 -6.27
C GLY A 155 9.16 5.20 -7.32
N LYS A 156 10.16 5.04 -8.20
CA LYS A 156 10.19 3.96 -9.21
C LYS A 156 10.18 2.58 -8.57
N ASP A 157 10.77 2.45 -7.38
CA ASP A 157 11.00 1.17 -6.72
C ASP A 157 9.98 0.81 -5.65
N GLU A 158 9.19 1.79 -5.22
CA GLU A 158 8.08 1.57 -4.29
C GLU A 158 7.06 0.59 -4.87
N ILE A 159 6.47 -0.25 -4.03
CA ILE A 159 5.48 -1.24 -4.49
C ILE A 159 4.13 -0.82 -3.92
N LEU A 160 3.12 -0.67 -4.79
CA LEU A 160 1.75 -0.54 -4.32
C LEU A 160 1.19 -1.93 -4.04
N PRO A 161 0.58 -2.16 -2.86
CA PRO A 161 0.03 -3.45 -2.48
C PRO A 161 -1.34 -3.72 -3.14
N ILE A 162 -1.50 -3.31 -4.41
CA ILE A 162 -2.66 -3.63 -5.24
C ILE A 162 -2.48 -5.04 -5.78
N ILE A 163 -3.27 -5.99 -5.29
CA ILE A 163 -3.17 -7.43 -5.59
C ILE A 163 -4.12 -7.90 -6.69
N HIS A 164 -5.12 -7.09 -7.00
CA HIS A 164 -5.99 -7.30 -8.15
C HIS A 164 -6.20 -5.96 -8.85
N LYS A 165 -6.21 -5.99 -10.19
CA LYS A 165 -6.43 -4.83 -11.02
C LYS A 165 -7.15 -5.22 -12.29
N GLU A 166 -8.30 -4.62 -12.52
CA GLU A 166 -9.15 -4.85 -13.69
C GLU A 166 -9.52 -3.49 -14.30
N ARG A 167 -9.43 -3.37 -15.62
CA ARG A 167 -9.81 -2.14 -16.32
C ARG A 167 -11.33 -2.05 -16.41
N LEU A 168 -11.91 -0.95 -15.92
CA LEU A 168 -13.35 -0.69 -15.98
C LEU A 168 -13.75 0.11 -17.22
N GLY A 169 -12.97 1.11 -17.58
CA GLY A 169 -13.30 1.99 -18.69
C GLY A 169 -12.19 2.99 -19.02
N GLU A 170 -12.39 3.73 -20.10
CA GLU A 170 -11.53 4.84 -20.52
C GLU A 170 -12.41 5.98 -21.01
N GLY A 171 -12.23 7.16 -20.41
CA GLY A 171 -12.79 8.41 -20.87
C GLY A 171 -11.75 9.22 -21.65
N GLY A 172 -12.12 10.44 -22.07
CA GLY A 172 -11.24 11.28 -22.90
C GLY A 172 -9.94 11.72 -22.21
N SER A 173 -9.90 11.74 -20.88
CA SER A 173 -8.75 12.22 -20.09
C SER A 173 -8.16 11.19 -19.13
N ALA A 174 -8.85 10.08 -18.88
CA ALA A 174 -8.48 9.14 -17.83
C ALA A 174 -8.94 7.70 -18.10
N VAL A 175 -8.20 6.74 -17.52
CA VAL A 175 -8.56 5.32 -17.49
C VAL A 175 -8.92 4.93 -16.07
N THR A 176 -10.00 4.19 -15.88
CA THR A 176 -10.45 3.70 -14.58
C THR A 176 -10.17 2.21 -14.43
N HIS A 177 -9.72 1.83 -13.23
CA HIS A 177 -9.46 0.44 -12.88
C HIS A 177 -10.12 0.10 -11.55
N LYS A 178 -10.77 -1.04 -11.48
CA LYS A 178 -11.15 -1.70 -10.23
C LYS A 178 -9.90 -2.30 -9.62
N ILE A 179 -9.68 -2.07 -8.33
CA ILE A 179 -8.53 -2.59 -7.61
C ILE A 179 -8.94 -3.26 -6.30
N ILE A 180 -8.11 -4.21 -5.87
CA ILE A 180 -8.15 -4.75 -4.51
C ILE A 180 -6.78 -4.51 -3.88
N VAL A 181 -6.77 -3.94 -2.69
CA VAL A 181 -5.57 -3.70 -1.88
C VAL A 181 -5.37 -4.87 -0.93
N HIS A 182 -4.12 -5.24 -0.67
CA HIS A 182 -3.79 -6.26 0.31
C HIS A 182 -4.12 -5.76 1.73
N GLU A 183 -4.79 -6.59 2.53
CA GLU A 183 -5.29 -6.27 3.88
C GLU A 183 -4.24 -5.67 4.83
N ASP A 184 -3.02 -6.22 4.87
CA ASP A 184 -1.89 -5.67 5.66
C ASP A 184 -1.57 -4.19 5.40
N TYR A 185 -2.01 -3.65 4.26
CA TYR A 185 -1.66 -2.33 3.77
C TYR A 185 -2.89 -1.49 3.40
N ASP A 186 -4.09 -1.98 3.72
CA ASP A 186 -5.32 -1.24 3.52
C ASP A 186 -5.68 -0.51 4.81
N SER A 187 -5.50 0.81 4.80
CA SER A 187 -5.93 1.73 5.85
C SER A 187 -6.68 2.91 5.23
N LEU A 188 -7.43 2.63 4.15
CA LEU A 188 -8.19 3.64 3.41
C LEU A 188 -9.50 4.01 4.10
N ASP A 189 -9.96 3.26 5.11
CA ASP A 189 -11.19 3.62 5.82
C ASP A 189 -11.08 4.96 6.56
N PRO A 190 -12.12 5.82 6.52
CA PRO A 190 -12.16 7.03 7.29
C PRO A 190 -12.08 6.76 8.81
N PRO A 191 -11.40 7.63 9.59
CA PRO A 191 -11.36 7.50 11.05
C PRO A 191 -12.76 7.46 11.68
N GLY A 192 -13.01 6.43 12.49
CA GLY A 192 -14.28 6.22 13.17
C GLY A 192 -15.41 5.72 12.27
N SER A 193 -15.09 5.18 11.08
CA SER A 193 -15.99 4.29 10.35
C SER A 193 -16.06 2.96 11.10
N CYS A 194 -17.09 2.78 11.93
CA CYS A 194 -17.44 1.46 12.48
C CYS A 194 -18.16 0.66 11.40
N GLY A 195 -17.49 0.39 10.28
CA GLY A 195 -17.98 -0.47 9.22
C GLY A 195 -17.44 -1.86 9.46
N SER A 196 -18.28 -2.75 9.98
CA SER A 196 -18.01 -4.19 9.99
C SER A 196 -18.00 -4.69 8.54
N VAL A 197 -16.89 -4.49 7.83
CA VAL A 197 -16.64 -5.35 6.69
C VAL A 197 -16.40 -6.72 7.29
N SER A 198 -17.34 -7.63 7.01
CA SER A 198 -17.20 -9.02 7.41
C SER A 198 -15.80 -9.49 6.97
N ASN A 199 -15.10 -10.25 7.83
CA ASN A 199 -13.68 -10.62 7.70
C ASN A 199 -13.27 -11.33 6.37
N ASN A 200 -14.16 -11.42 5.37
CA ASN A 200 -13.93 -12.09 4.10
C ASN A 200 -14.20 -11.24 2.85
N ASP A 201 -14.76 -10.03 2.96
CA ASP A 201 -14.96 -9.18 1.78
C ASP A 201 -13.77 -8.25 1.60
N HIS A 202 -12.97 -8.53 0.57
CA HIS A 202 -11.89 -7.65 0.17
C HIS A 202 -12.42 -6.25 -0.14
N HIS A 203 -11.80 -5.21 0.42
CA HIS A 203 -12.14 -3.83 0.06
C HIS A 203 -11.78 -3.55 -1.40
N VAL A 204 -12.79 -3.14 -2.14
CA VAL A 204 -12.69 -2.83 -3.57
C VAL A 204 -12.71 -1.32 -3.76
N PHE A 205 -11.78 -0.82 -4.56
CA PHE A 205 -11.69 0.60 -4.90
C PHE A 205 -11.61 0.79 -6.41
N VAL A 206 -11.75 2.05 -6.82
CA VAL A 206 -11.47 2.49 -8.19
C VAL A 206 -10.22 3.37 -8.18
N VAL A 207 -9.27 3.08 -9.07
CA VAL A 207 -8.19 4.01 -9.41
C VAL A 207 -8.51 4.65 -10.75
N LYS A 208 -8.64 5.99 -10.74
CA LYS A 208 -8.73 6.81 -11.95
C LYS A 208 -7.35 7.38 -12.25
N THR A 209 -6.80 7.07 -13.41
CA THR A 209 -5.47 7.53 -13.85
C THR A 209 -5.58 8.51 -15.01
N TYR A 210 -4.95 9.69 -14.87
CA TYR A 210 -4.81 10.70 -15.91
C TYR A 210 -3.46 10.58 -16.62
N ARG A 211 -3.47 10.67 -17.97
CA ARG A 211 -2.30 10.45 -18.84
C ARG A 211 -2.17 11.41 -20.02
N THR A 212 -3.10 12.34 -20.20
CA THR A 212 -3.08 13.33 -21.29
C THR A 212 -2.05 14.45 -21.04
N ALA A 213 -1.80 15.29 -22.05
CA ALA A 213 -0.94 16.46 -21.90
C ALA A 213 -1.38 17.38 -20.75
N ASP A 214 -2.70 17.50 -20.55
CA ASP A 214 -3.32 18.30 -19.48
C ASP A 214 -3.63 17.46 -18.21
N ALA A 215 -3.08 16.23 -18.10
CA ALA A 215 -3.39 15.30 -17.02
C ALA A 215 -3.21 15.89 -15.63
N LYS A 216 -2.15 16.69 -15.44
CA LYS A 216 -1.86 17.33 -14.16
C LYS A 216 -2.97 18.29 -13.76
N THR A 217 -3.45 19.10 -14.70
CA THR A 217 -4.53 20.07 -14.46
C THR A 217 -5.81 19.34 -14.09
N TYR A 218 -6.24 18.34 -14.90
CA TYR A 218 -7.44 17.55 -14.59
C TYR A 218 -7.36 16.87 -13.23
N TYR A 219 -6.21 16.27 -12.93
CA TYR A 219 -5.94 15.66 -11.63
C TYR A 219 -6.03 16.66 -10.47
N GLU A 220 -5.38 17.81 -10.58
CA GLU A 220 -5.37 18.83 -9.52
C GLU A 220 -6.76 19.42 -9.29
N THR A 221 -7.50 19.73 -10.36
CA THR A 221 -8.88 20.22 -10.30
C THR A 221 -9.78 19.20 -9.60
N GLU A 222 -9.78 17.94 -10.03
CA GLU A 222 -10.65 16.91 -9.44
C GLU A 222 -10.26 16.58 -7.99
N ARG A 223 -8.96 16.46 -7.71
CA ARG A 223 -8.46 16.25 -6.34
C ARG A 223 -8.87 17.39 -5.41
N ASN A 224 -8.76 18.64 -5.86
CA ASN A 224 -9.13 19.81 -5.06
C ASN A 224 -10.65 19.88 -4.85
N ALA A 225 -11.45 19.54 -5.87
CA ALA A 225 -12.90 19.44 -5.73
C ALA A 225 -13.30 18.43 -4.65
N PHE A 226 -12.75 17.21 -4.68
CA PHE A 226 -13.01 16.21 -3.64
C PHE A 226 -12.56 16.66 -2.24
N LYS A 227 -11.42 17.33 -2.12
CA LYS A 227 -10.95 17.88 -0.84
C LYS A 227 -11.90 18.94 -0.29
N ASN A 228 -12.44 19.81 -1.15
CA ASN A 228 -13.37 20.86 -0.76
C ASN A 228 -14.76 20.31 -0.37
N LEU A 229 -15.16 19.16 -0.93
CA LEU A 229 -16.41 18.50 -0.59
C LEU A 229 -16.41 17.84 0.81
N LYS A 230 -15.23 17.61 1.41
CA LYS A 230 -15.13 16.97 2.73
C LYS A 230 -15.58 17.93 3.83
N LYS A 231 -16.63 17.53 4.55
CA LYS A 231 -17.05 18.19 5.80
C LYS A 231 -16.58 17.35 6.98
N ALA A 232 -15.93 17.98 7.96
CA ALA A 232 -15.41 17.32 9.16
C ALA A 232 -14.52 16.08 8.86
N GLY A 233 -13.77 16.10 7.75
CA GLY A 233 -12.83 15.03 7.37
C GLY A 233 -13.45 13.80 6.70
N ARG A 234 -14.78 13.76 6.51
CA ARG A 234 -15.50 12.63 5.92
C ARG A 234 -16.02 12.96 4.52
N PRO A 235 -16.13 11.98 3.61
CA PRO A 235 -16.83 12.19 2.36
C PRO A 235 -18.31 12.47 2.66
N PRO A 236 -18.94 13.41 1.96
CA PRO A 236 -20.37 13.64 2.11
C PRO A 236 -21.15 12.40 1.65
N PRO A 237 -22.32 12.10 2.28
CA PRO A 237 -23.19 11.03 1.80
C PRO A 237 -23.65 11.33 0.37
N ASN A 238 -23.92 10.29 -0.40
CA ASN A 238 -24.47 10.36 -1.78
C ASN A 238 -23.52 10.97 -2.83
N ILE A 239 -22.24 11.07 -2.52
CA ILE A 239 -21.16 11.40 -3.46
C ILE A 239 -20.10 10.32 -3.30
N ILE A 240 -19.54 9.88 -4.43
CA ILE A 240 -18.50 8.85 -4.44
C ILE A 240 -17.36 9.20 -3.48
N GLY A 241 -16.98 8.26 -2.62
CA GLY A 241 -15.91 8.45 -1.65
C GLY A 241 -14.57 8.73 -2.33
N PHE A 242 -13.85 9.75 -1.85
CA PHE A 242 -12.45 10.02 -2.22
C PHE A 242 -11.54 9.55 -1.09
N TYR A 243 -10.69 8.55 -1.38
CA TYR A 243 -9.84 7.90 -0.39
C TYR A 243 -8.42 8.44 -0.38
N GLY A 244 -7.92 8.93 -1.51
CA GLY A 244 -6.57 9.46 -1.59
C GLY A 244 -6.11 9.67 -3.03
N SER A 245 -4.86 10.06 -3.16
CA SER A 245 -4.25 10.33 -4.46
C SER A 245 -2.75 10.05 -4.44
N PHE A 246 -2.20 9.67 -5.59
CA PHE A 246 -0.76 9.47 -5.72
C PHE A 246 -0.27 9.76 -7.13
N VAL A 247 1.00 10.13 -7.22
CA VAL A 247 1.69 10.41 -8.49
C VAL A 247 2.81 9.41 -8.67
N ARG A 248 2.93 8.83 -9.87
CA ARG A 248 4.04 7.94 -10.25
C ARG A 248 4.51 8.28 -11.65
N GLY A 249 5.71 8.85 -11.74
CA GLY A 249 6.21 9.42 -12.99
C GLY A 249 5.22 10.46 -13.51
N GLU A 250 4.75 10.27 -14.74
CA GLU A 250 3.77 11.15 -15.40
C GLU A 250 2.32 10.71 -15.19
N ASN A 251 2.07 9.66 -14.41
CA ASN A 251 0.71 9.20 -14.12
C ASN A 251 0.20 9.84 -12.83
N PHE A 252 -0.94 10.49 -12.94
CA PHE A 252 -1.65 11.07 -11.80
C PHE A 252 -2.84 10.20 -11.46
N ASN A 253 -3.01 9.83 -10.19
CA ASN A 253 -3.97 8.81 -9.78
C ASN A 253 -4.81 9.29 -8.61
N ILE A 254 -6.11 8.99 -8.66
CA ILE A 254 -7.06 9.21 -7.58
C ILE A 254 -7.68 7.87 -7.21
N ILE A 255 -7.80 7.60 -5.91
CA ILE A 255 -8.46 6.41 -5.34
C ILE A 255 -9.87 6.80 -4.90
N LEU A 256 -10.87 6.13 -5.43
CA LEU A 256 -12.29 6.37 -5.23
C LEU A 256 -13.00 5.11 -4.73
N GLU A 257 -14.19 5.32 -4.17
CA GLU A 257 -15.15 4.27 -3.87
C GLU A 257 -15.55 3.51 -5.14
N TYR A 258 -15.82 2.22 -4.98
CA TYR A 258 -16.33 1.38 -6.05
C TYR A 258 -17.85 1.26 -5.92
N ALA A 259 -18.57 1.83 -6.89
CA ALA A 259 -20.01 1.61 -7.04
C ALA A 259 -20.25 0.27 -7.76
N ASP A 260 -20.62 -0.75 -6.99
CA ASP A 260 -20.74 -2.14 -7.44
C ASP A 260 -21.88 -2.39 -8.43
N LEU A 261 -22.93 -1.56 -8.40
CA LEU A 261 -24.05 -1.62 -9.33
C LEU A 261 -23.84 -0.85 -10.64
N GLY A 262 -22.66 -0.22 -10.82
CA GLY A 262 -22.35 0.57 -12.01
C GLY A 262 -23.03 1.94 -12.01
N SER A 263 -23.29 2.48 -13.21
CA SER A 263 -23.98 3.77 -13.35
C SER A 263 -25.48 3.64 -13.03
N LEU A 264 -26.10 4.77 -12.66
CA LEU A 264 -27.56 4.81 -12.47
C LEU A 264 -28.32 4.42 -13.75
N GLU A 265 -27.76 4.75 -14.92
CA GLU A 265 -28.31 4.33 -16.21
C GLU A 265 -28.24 2.80 -16.39
N ASP A 266 -27.10 2.19 -16.08
CA ASP A 266 -26.95 0.72 -16.12
C ASP A 266 -27.93 0.04 -15.17
N PHE A 267 -28.07 0.58 -13.95
CA PHE A 267 -29.02 0.08 -12.97
C PHE A 267 -30.46 0.15 -13.49
N MET A 268 -30.89 1.30 -14.00
CA MET A 268 -32.26 1.50 -14.52
C MET A 268 -32.55 0.63 -15.75
N ARG A 269 -31.55 0.30 -16.56
CA ARG A 269 -31.71 -0.62 -17.70
C ARG A 269 -31.86 -2.08 -17.26
N ARG A 270 -31.26 -2.48 -16.14
CA ARG A 270 -31.23 -3.88 -15.66
C ARG A 270 -32.37 -4.20 -14.71
N VAL A 271 -32.80 -3.24 -13.89
CA VAL A 271 -33.80 -3.42 -12.84
C VAL A 271 -35.17 -3.04 -13.37
N GLN A 272 -36.18 -3.86 -13.09
CA GLN A 272 -37.56 -3.54 -13.49
C GLN A 272 -38.06 -2.29 -12.76
N PRO A 273 -38.87 -1.45 -13.41
CA PRO A 273 -39.51 -0.32 -12.75
C PRO A 273 -40.30 -0.77 -11.51
N PRO A 274 -40.37 0.07 -10.45
CA PRO A 274 -41.17 -0.22 -9.26
C PRO A 274 -42.62 -0.59 -9.62
N SER A 275 -43.10 -1.72 -9.10
CA SER A 275 -44.46 -2.21 -9.38
C SER A 275 -45.40 -2.14 -8.18
N SER A 276 -44.87 -2.06 -6.96
CA SER A 276 -45.65 -1.87 -5.73
C SER A 276 -45.59 -0.43 -5.24
N ILE A 277 -46.51 -0.07 -4.32
CA ILE A 277 -46.50 1.26 -3.69
C ILE A 277 -45.26 1.39 -2.82
N GLU A 278 -44.89 0.33 -2.11
CA GLU A 278 -43.71 0.25 -1.26
C GLU A 278 -42.43 0.48 -2.07
N ASP A 279 -42.27 -0.20 -3.22
CA ASP A 279 -41.11 -0.02 -4.10
C ASP A 279 -41.08 1.39 -4.71
N THR A 280 -42.25 1.97 -5.00
CA THR A 280 -42.35 3.32 -5.54
C THR A 280 -41.87 4.35 -4.51
N ILE A 281 -42.28 4.21 -3.25
CA ILE A 281 -41.81 5.07 -2.16
C ILE A 281 -40.30 4.93 -1.98
N LEU A 282 -39.80 3.68 -1.91
CA LEU A 282 -38.37 3.41 -1.76
C LEU A 282 -37.54 3.98 -2.91
N PHE A 283 -38.05 3.88 -4.14
CA PHE A 283 -37.40 4.47 -5.32
C PHE A 283 -37.25 5.98 -5.16
N TRP A 284 -38.33 6.70 -4.79
CA TRP A 284 -38.28 8.14 -4.64
C TRP A 284 -37.39 8.58 -3.47
N ASP A 285 -37.48 7.89 -2.33
CA ASP A 285 -36.61 8.15 -1.17
C ASP A 285 -35.12 8.02 -1.57
N ASN A 286 -34.77 6.98 -2.32
CA ASN A 286 -33.41 6.80 -2.82
C ASN A 286 -33.04 7.80 -3.93
N PHE A 287 -33.98 8.21 -4.78
CA PHE A 287 -33.73 9.20 -5.82
C PHE A 287 -33.41 10.58 -5.21
N PHE A 288 -34.04 10.94 -4.10
CA PHE A 288 -33.74 12.17 -3.39
C PHE A 288 -32.29 12.22 -2.86
N ASN A 289 -31.63 11.09 -2.66
CA ASN A 289 -30.19 11.06 -2.33
C ASN A 289 -29.33 11.72 -3.42
N VAL A 290 -29.70 11.61 -4.69
CA VAL A 290 -29.03 12.33 -5.79
C VAL A 290 -29.17 13.83 -5.60
N THR A 291 -30.37 14.30 -5.26
CA THR A 291 -30.63 15.73 -5.01
C THR A 291 -29.87 16.23 -3.78
N HIS A 292 -29.73 15.43 -2.73
CA HIS A 292 -28.89 15.75 -1.57
C HIS A 292 -27.41 15.87 -1.93
N GLY A 293 -26.91 15.00 -2.82
CA GLY A 293 -25.57 15.11 -3.39
C GLY A 293 -25.37 16.43 -4.14
N LEU A 294 -26.32 16.79 -5.03
CA LEU A 294 -26.28 18.07 -5.77
C LEU A 294 -26.30 19.29 -4.84
N VAL A 295 -27.17 19.30 -3.83
CA VAL A 295 -27.23 20.36 -2.82
C VAL A 295 -25.90 20.48 -2.08
N THR A 296 -25.22 19.35 -1.83
CA THR A 296 -23.90 19.37 -1.20
C THR A 296 -22.85 20.02 -2.10
N ILE A 297 -22.84 19.70 -3.39
CA ILE A 297 -21.93 20.33 -4.38
C ILE A 297 -22.21 21.83 -4.47
N HIS A 298 -23.46 22.25 -4.63
CA HIS A 298 -23.83 23.68 -4.75
C HIS A 298 -23.49 24.51 -3.50
N ASN A 299 -23.54 23.91 -2.32
CA ASN A 299 -23.23 24.61 -1.07
C ASN A 299 -21.75 24.55 -0.68
N THR A 300 -20.91 23.94 -1.52
CA THR A 300 -19.46 23.93 -1.31
C THR A 300 -18.90 25.27 -1.78
N LYS A 301 -18.35 26.06 -0.85
CA LYS A 301 -17.77 27.38 -1.17
C LYS A 301 -16.54 27.18 -2.06
N GLU A 302 -16.51 27.86 -3.22
CA GLU A 302 -15.34 27.89 -4.10
C GLU A 302 -14.15 28.51 -3.36
N GLY A 303 -13.07 27.74 -3.24
CA GLY A 303 -11.75 28.30 -2.95
C GLY A 303 -11.18 28.92 -4.22
N ASN A 304 -11.27 30.24 -4.34
CA ASN A 304 -10.66 31.11 -5.35
C ASN A 304 -11.28 31.11 -6.79
N PRO A 305 -11.75 32.26 -7.32
CA PRO A 305 -12.55 32.37 -8.54
C PRO A 305 -11.73 32.39 -9.86
N LYS A 306 -10.64 31.60 -9.98
CA LYS A 306 -9.75 31.66 -11.16
C LYS A 306 -9.51 30.37 -11.95
N GLU A 307 -10.27 29.30 -11.71
CA GLU A 307 -10.13 28.07 -12.53
C GLU A 307 -11.47 27.61 -13.13
N PRO A 308 -11.45 27.09 -14.38
CA PRO A 308 -12.66 26.73 -15.10
C PRO A 308 -13.33 25.47 -14.54
N GLN A 309 -14.65 25.46 -14.69
CA GLN A 309 -15.60 24.54 -14.09
C GLN A 309 -15.68 23.17 -14.79
N ILE A 310 -16.35 22.27 -14.05
CA ILE A 310 -16.99 21.00 -14.43
C ILE A 310 -16.13 19.75 -14.18
N LEU A 311 -16.52 19.04 -13.11
CA LEU A 311 -16.30 17.61 -12.92
C LEU A 311 -16.90 16.88 -14.14
N LEU A 312 -16.06 16.50 -15.09
CA LEU A 312 -16.45 15.62 -16.18
C LEU A 312 -16.42 14.18 -15.65
N GLY A 313 -17.64 13.64 -15.46
CA GLY A 313 -17.89 12.21 -15.27
C GLY A 313 -17.56 11.40 -16.52
#